data_AF-A0A5S3XGB6-F1
#
_entry.id   AF-A0A5S3XGB6-F1
#
_cell.length_a   1.000
_cell.length_b   1.000
_cell.length_c   1.000
_cell.angle_alpha   90.00
_cell.angle_beta   90.00
_cell.angle_gamma   90.00
#
_symmetry.space_group_name_H-M   'P 1'
#
loop_
_entity.id
_entity.type
_entity.pdbx_description
1 polymer ?
#
loop_
_entity_poly.entity_id
_entity_poly.type
_entity_poly.pdbx_seq_one_letter_code
_entity_poly.pdbx_strand_id
1 'polypeptide(L)' 'FVTPGQRNNGEDRAILAKRRELYKKAKEKNANRWSKHTRSWDEISDVELNPENKKEAA' A
#
# COMPACT_ATOMS: atom_id res chain seq x y z
N PHE A 1 -7.91 1.17 -0.98
CA PHE A 1 -8.75 1.94 -1.92
C PHE A 1 -8.90 3.34 -1.39
N VAL A 2 -8.42 4.30 -2.17
CA VAL A 2 -8.50 5.73 -1.86
C VAL A 2 -9.11 6.36 -3.12
N THR A 3 -10.04 7.28 -2.94
CA THR A 3 -10.62 8.01 -4.08
C THR A 3 -9.67 9.10 -4.57
N PRO A 4 -9.76 9.55 -5.83
CA PRO A 4 -8.98 10.68 -6.30
C PRO A 4 -9.11 11.93 -5.40
N GLY A 5 -10.32 12.23 -4.92
CA GLY A 5 -10.54 13.35 -4.00
C GLY A 5 -9.80 13.19 -2.66
N GLN A 6 -9.85 11.99 -2.05
CA GLN A 6 -9.11 11.71 -0.82
C GLN A 6 -7.59 11.83 -1.01
N ARG A 7 -7.08 11.40 -2.18
CA ARG A 7 -5.66 11.56 -2.51
C ARG A 7 -5.29 13.03 -2.72
N ASN A 8 -6.10 13.79 -3.44
CA ASN A 8 -5.87 15.22 -3.66
C ASN A 8 -5.91 16.02 -2.36
N ASN A 9 -6.70 15.57 -1.38
CA ASN A 9 -6.76 16.15 -0.04
C ASN A 9 -5.65 15.63 0.91
N GLY A 10 -4.79 14.70 0.47
CA GLY A 10 -3.74 14.09 1.30
C GLY A 10 -4.24 13.13 2.38
N GLU A 11 -5.51 12.70 2.32
CA GLU A 11 -6.11 11.76 3.28
C GLU A 11 -5.66 10.31 3.04
N ASP A 12 -5.08 10.05 1.87
CA ASP A 12 -4.67 8.72 1.42
C ASP A 12 -3.72 8.03 2.40
N ARG A 13 -2.74 8.77 2.93
CA ARG A 13 -1.78 8.29 3.94
C ARG A 13 -2.48 7.74 5.18
N ALA A 14 -3.37 8.53 5.77
CA ALA A 14 -4.08 8.15 6.99
C ALA A 14 -5.01 6.95 6.75
N ILE A 15 -5.68 6.92 5.59
CA ILE A 15 -6.56 5.82 5.19
C ILE A 15 -5.77 4.51 4.99
N LEU A 16 -4.62 4.57 4.32
CA LEU A 16 -3.77 3.40 4.07
C LEU A 16 -3.12 2.88 5.37
N ALA A 17 -2.65 3.76 6.24
CA ALA A 17 -2.12 3.39 7.55
C ALA A 17 -3.15 2.65 8.41
N LYS A 18 -4.39 3.18 8.50
CA LYS A 18 -5.49 2.52 9.22
C LYS A 18 -5.80 1.13 8.66
N ARG A 19 -5.76 0.96 7.34
CA ARG A 19 -5.99 -0.36 6.71
C ARG A 19 -4.88 -1.35 7.02
N ARG A 20 -3.63 -0.90 7.04
CA ARG A 20 -2.49 -1.75 7.41
C ARG A 20 -2.69 -2.36 8.79
N GLU A 21 -3.03 -1.52 9.77
CA GLU A 21 -3.29 -1.95 11.14
C GLU A 21 -4.48 -2.90 11.25
N LEU A 22 -5.58 -2.62 10.54
CA LEU A 22 -6.75 -3.49 10.51
C LEU A 22 -6.39 -4.89 10.00
N TYR A 23 -5.67 -4.97 8.87
CA TYR A 23 -5.30 -6.25 8.25
C TYR A 23 -4.25 -7.01 9.08
N LYS A 24 -3.32 -6.29 9.72
CA LYS A 24 -2.37 -6.88 10.66
C LYS A 24 -3.09 -7.56 11.82
N LYS A 25 -3.99 -6.83 12.50
CA LYS A 25 -4.81 -7.37 13.60
C LYS A 25 -5.69 -8.54 13.16
N ALA A 26 -6.28 -8.45 11.96
CA ALA A 26 -7.11 -9.53 11.43
C ALA A 26 -6.30 -10.80 11.13
N LYS A 27 -5.06 -10.65 10.65
CA LYS A 27 -4.14 -11.78 10.43
C LYS A 27 -3.70 -12.41 11.75
N GLU A 28 -3.34 -11.60 12.75
CA GLU A 28 -2.99 -12.08 14.09
C GLU A 28 -4.14 -12.87 14.73
N LYS A 29 -5.38 -12.41 14.58
CA LYS A 29 -6.56 -13.05 15.16
C LYS A 29 -6.89 -14.43 14.55
N ASN A 30 -6.64 -14.65 13.27
CA ASN A 30 -6.92 -15.92 12.62
C ASN A 30 -5.86 -16.24 11.56
N ALA A 31 -4.65 -16.58 12.03
CA ALA A 31 -3.51 -16.81 11.15
C ALA A 31 -3.76 -17.93 10.13
N ASN A 32 -4.50 -18.97 10.50
CA ASN A 32 -4.81 -20.12 9.63
C ASN A 32 -5.59 -19.75 8.37
N ARG A 33 -6.38 -18.66 8.40
CA ARG A 33 -7.06 -18.14 7.21
C ARG A 33 -6.10 -17.53 6.19
N TRP A 34 -4.92 -17.08 6.62
CA TRP A 34 -3.98 -16.33 5.79
C TRP A 34 -2.80 -17.21 5.36
N SER A 35 -2.87 -17.77 4.16
CA SER A 35 -1.77 -18.56 3.58
C SER A 35 -0.53 -17.74 3.22
N LYS A 36 -0.67 -16.41 3.09
CA LYS A 36 0.40 -15.48 2.68
C LYS A 36 0.43 -14.22 3.55
N HIS A 37 1.32 -13.28 3.19
CA HIS A 37 1.33 -11.94 3.77
C HIS A 37 0.05 -11.17 3.44
N THR A 38 -0.28 -10.19 4.29
CA THR A 38 -1.33 -9.22 3.99
C THR A 38 -0.94 -8.38 2.78
N ARG A 39 -1.93 -7.87 2.05
CA ARG A 39 -1.70 -6.92 0.96
C ARG A 39 -0.82 -5.75 1.45
N SER A 40 0.15 -5.32 0.63
CA SER A 40 0.88 -4.07 0.89
C SER A 40 -0.11 -2.91 0.80
N TRP A 41 -0.19 -2.17 1.91
CA TRP A 41 -0.96 -0.94 2.04
C TRP A 41 0.00 0.26 2.10
N ASP A 42 1.08 0.20 1.34
CA ASP A 42 2.03 1.30 1.21
C ASP A 42 1.46 2.38 0.28
N GLU A 43 1.85 3.63 0.53
CA GLU A 43 1.55 4.71 -0.41
C GLU A 43 2.35 4.49 -1.69
N ILE A 44 1.69 4.63 -2.84
CA ILE A 44 2.39 4.72 -4.11
C ILE A 44 2.71 6.20 -4.28
N SER A 45 4.00 6.52 -4.34
CA SER A 45 4.48 7.89 -4.50
C SER A 45 4.29 8.36 -5.93
N ASP A 46 5.27 8.07 -6.78
CA ASP A 46 5.37 8.55 -8.14
C ASP A 46 5.45 7.36 -9.09
N VAL A 47 4.70 7.45 -10.18
CA VAL A 47 4.72 6.47 -11.26
C VAL A 47 5.06 7.23 -12.53
N GLU A 48 6.13 6.80 -13.18
CA GLU A 48 6.58 7.35 -14.46
C GLU A 48 5.97 6.54 -15.60
N LEU A 49 5.39 7.22 -16.59
CA LEU A 49 4.90 6.57 -17.81
C LEU A 49 6.09 6.40 -18.76
N ASN A 50 6.50 5.16 -19.01
CA ASN A 50 7.73 4.80 -19.72
C ASN A 50 8.99 5.31 -19.00
N PRO A 51 9.36 4.69 -17.85
CA PRO A 51 10.59 5.07 -17.18
C PRO A 51 11.78 4.88 -18.12
N GLU A 52 12.68 5.86 -18.15
CA GLU A 52 13.97 5.70 -18.81
C GLU A 52 14.66 4.47 -18.20
N ASN A 53 15.22 3.58 -19.04
CA ASN A 53 15.94 2.39 -18.59
C ASN A 53 17.17 2.83 -17.78
N LYS A 54 16.99 3.06 -16.47
CA LYS A 54 18.08 3.28 -15.52
C LYS A 54 18.79 1.93 -15.37
N LYS A 55 19.76 1.67 -16.26
CA LYS A 55 20.75 0.62 -16.02
C LYS A 55 21.44 0.97 -14.70
N GLU A 56 21.23 0.17 -13.68
CA GLU A 56 22.00 0.29 -12.44
C GLU A 56 23.48 0.12 -12.79
N ALA A 57 24.30 1.11 -12.41
CA ALA A 57 25.75 0.97 -12.48
C ALA A 57 26.18 -0.07 -11.43
N ALA A 58 27.08 -0.96 -11.87
CA ALA A 58 27.52 -2.19 -11.21
C ALA A 58 28.03 -2.03 -9.77
#